data_AF-A0A1E5L1H6-F1
#
_entry.id   AF-A0A1E5L1H6-F1
#
_cell.length_a   1.000
_cell.length_b   1.000
_cell.length_c   1.000
_cell.angle_alpha   90.00
_cell.angle_beta   90.00
_cell.angle_gamma   90.00
#
_symmetry.space_group_name_H-M   'P 1'
#
loop_
_entity.id
_entity.type
_entity.pdbx_description
1 polymer ?
#
loop_
_entity_poly.entity_id
_entity_poly.type
_entity_poly.pdbx_seq_one_letter_code
_entity_poly.pdbx_strand_id
1 'polypeptide(L)'
;MNKEHFLIELKIYLKPLSYQQQALILEKYETIFEERLATGETEEAIAKELGKPRTIAEEILQEFDIDVPEKQLGRDGWQEFHPEKEAEYNVTDFDEHNPYDEQYRIYERPRHSPFVRFCQIAGILALNFFMMIWVFFGILMGFLGVWIAAIACLLSPIIGGYAVIAGYNDGSMFQLFLSIFLFGGSIIALLILKPLTAWFLRILKHYFVWNISVLRGDV
;
A
#
# COMPACT_ATOMS: atom_id res chain seq x y z
N MET A 1 17.49 25.04 -34.27
CA MET A 1 17.15 25.68 -32.98
C MET A 1 16.94 27.16 -33.27
N ASN A 2 15.88 27.77 -32.78
CA ASN A 2 15.56 29.18 -33.01
C ASN A 2 16.38 30.08 -32.04
N LYS A 3 16.63 31.35 -32.40
CA LYS A 3 17.29 32.37 -31.55
C LYS A 3 16.74 32.38 -30.12
N GLU A 4 15.42 32.43 -29.95
CA GLU A 4 14.76 32.49 -28.64
C GLU A 4 15.09 31.27 -27.77
N HIS A 5 15.06 30.08 -28.38
CA HIS A 5 15.37 28.84 -27.70
C HIS A 5 16.85 28.78 -27.29
N PHE A 6 17.76 29.31 -28.12
CA PHE A 6 19.18 29.42 -27.79
C PHE A 6 19.42 30.31 -26.57
N LEU A 7 18.84 31.50 -26.55
CA LEU A 7 19.04 32.48 -25.48
C LEU A 7 18.42 32.05 -24.16
N ILE A 8 17.24 31.41 -24.18
CA ILE A 8 16.61 30.86 -22.98
C ILE A 8 17.48 29.77 -22.36
N GLU A 9 18.00 28.85 -23.19
CA GLU A 9 18.83 27.75 -22.71
C GLU A 9 20.17 28.27 -22.16
N LEU A 10 20.80 29.25 -22.83
CA LEU A 10 22.00 29.91 -22.35
C LEU A 10 21.75 30.59 -20.98
N LYS A 11 20.63 31.31 -20.83
CA LYS A 11 20.24 31.96 -19.58
C LYS A 11 20.08 30.98 -18.42
N ILE A 12 19.52 29.79 -18.68
CA ILE A 12 19.35 28.76 -17.65
C ILE A 12 20.71 28.30 -17.11
N TYR A 13 21.68 28.08 -17.98
CA TYR A 13 23.01 27.63 -17.57
C TYR A 13 23.84 28.74 -16.90
N LEU A 14 23.62 30.01 -17.26
CA LEU A 14 24.32 31.16 -16.66
C LEU A 14 23.72 31.62 -15.30
N LYS A 15 22.73 30.91 -14.74
CA LYS A 15 22.11 31.22 -13.43
C LYS A 15 23.09 31.50 -12.29
N PRO A 16 24.28 30.85 -12.19
CA PRO A 16 25.27 31.16 -11.15
C PRO A 16 25.87 32.57 -11.21
N LEU A 17 25.83 33.25 -12.37
CA LEU A 17 26.38 34.59 -12.54
C LEU A 17 25.49 35.68 -11.93
N SER A 18 26.05 36.85 -11.67
CA SER A 18 25.25 38.01 -11.28
C SER A 18 24.30 38.45 -12.40
N TYR A 19 23.19 39.09 -12.05
CA TYR A 19 22.21 39.59 -13.02
C TYR A 19 22.83 40.50 -14.09
N GLN A 20 23.80 41.33 -13.70
CA GLN A 20 24.51 42.23 -14.60
C GLN A 20 25.39 41.48 -15.62
N GLN A 21 26.11 40.46 -15.17
CA GLN A 21 26.94 39.62 -16.06
C GLN A 21 26.06 38.82 -17.02
N GLN A 22 24.97 38.22 -16.53
CA GLN A 22 24.02 37.48 -17.37
C GLN A 22 23.45 38.37 -18.49
N ALA A 23 23.04 39.60 -18.14
CA ALA A 23 22.47 40.53 -19.12
C ALA A 23 23.49 40.89 -20.22
N LEU A 24 24.74 41.18 -19.83
CA LEU A 24 25.81 41.52 -20.78
C LEU A 24 26.12 40.36 -21.74
N ILE A 25 26.18 39.13 -21.22
CA ILE A 25 26.43 37.94 -22.04
C ILE A 25 25.28 37.70 -23.01
N LEU A 26 24.02 37.79 -22.54
CA LEU A 26 22.85 37.60 -23.39
C LEU A 26 22.78 38.65 -24.50
N GLU A 27 23.07 39.92 -24.18
CA GLU A 27 23.14 41.02 -25.14
C GLU A 27 24.22 40.76 -26.20
N LYS A 28 25.41 40.28 -25.81
CA LYS A 28 26.49 39.92 -26.75
C LYS A 28 26.07 38.83 -27.74
N TYR A 29 25.35 37.80 -27.30
CA TYR A 29 24.90 36.75 -28.23
C TYR A 29 23.72 37.23 -29.07
N GLU A 30 22.85 38.06 -28.52
CA GLU A 30 21.77 38.70 -29.25
C GLU A 30 22.28 39.54 -30.43
N THR A 31 23.31 40.37 -30.23
CA THR A 31 23.92 41.16 -31.30
C THR A 31 24.53 40.29 -32.39
N ILE A 32 25.19 39.17 -32.04
CA ILE A 32 25.73 38.21 -33.02
C ILE A 32 24.63 37.62 -33.90
N PHE A 33 23.49 37.26 -33.31
CA PHE A 33 22.34 36.76 -34.07
C PHE A 33 21.80 37.83 -35.01
N GLU A 34 21.67 39.08 -34.56
CA GLU A 34 21.18 40.19 -35.38
C GLU A 34 22.11 40.52 -36.55
N GLU A 35 23.43 40.57 -36.31
CA GLU A 35 24.42 40.83 -37.35
C GLU A 35 24.41 39.76 -38.45
N ARG A 36 24.31 38.48 -38.06
CA ARG A 36 24.31 37.36 -39.01
C ARG A 36 22.97 37.16 -39.71
N LEU A 37 21.86 37.54 -39.07
CA LEU A 37 20.57 37.64 -39.74
C LEU A 37 20.57 38.73 -40.81
N ALA A 38 21.25 39.85 -40.56
CA ALA A 38 21.40 40.93 -41.53
C ALA A 38 22.26 40.52 -42.74
N THR A 39 23.19 39.57 -42.59
CA THR A 39 23.98 39.00 -43.70
C THR A 39 23.23 37.91 -44.48
N GLY A 40 21.99 37.59 -44.11
CA GLY A 40 21.11 36.66 -44.82
C GLY A 40 21.24 35.20 -44.38
N GLU A 41 21.88 34.91 -43.24
CA GLU A 41 21.90 33.58 -42.66
C GLU A 41 20.57 33.27 -41.95
N THR A 42 20.21 31.99 -41.86
CA THR A 42 19.04 31.57 -41.09
C THR A 42 19.41 31.39 -39.62
N GLU A 43 18.47 31.67 -38.71
CA GLU A 43 18.66 31.49 -37.25
C GLU A 43 19.18 30.09 -36.88
N GLU A 44 18.74 29.07 -37.62
CA GLU A 44 19.16 27.69 -37.40
C GLU A 44 20.62 27.44 -37.79
N ALA A 45 21.09 28.08 -38.86
CA ALA A 45 22.48 28.00 -39.29
C ALA A 45 23.39 28.69 -38.28
N ILE A 46 22.99 29.87 -37.81
CA ILE A 46 23.71 30.64 -36.80
C ILE A 46 23.83 29.85 -35.49
N ALA A 47 22.72 29.29 -34.99
CA ALA A 47 22.73 28.47 -33.78
C ALA A 47 23.60 27.20 -33.93
N LYS A 48 23.65 26.61 -35.13
CA LYS A 48 24.47 25.44 -35.41
C LYS A 48 25.97 25.76 -35.45
N GLU A 49 26.33 26.93 -35.95
CA GLU A 49 27.73 27.39 -36.01
C GLU A 49 28.25 27.83 -34.64
N LEU A 50 27.42 28.53 -33.85
CA LEU A 50 27.77 28.94 -32.48
C LEU A 50 27.97 27.73 -31.55
N GLY A 51 27.29 26.61 -31.82
CA GLY A 51 27.43 25.37 -31.05
C GLY A 51 26.34 25.22 -29.98
N LYS A 52 26.62 24.38 -28.97
CA LYS A 52 25.64 24.07 -27.91
C LYS A 52 25.67 25.15 -26.83
N PRO A 53 24.52 25.76 -26.46
CA PRO A 53 24.43 26.79 -25.40
C PRO A 53 25.07 26.36 -24.08
N ARG A 54 24.97 25.06 -23.74
CA ARG A 54 25.57 24.48 -22.54
C ARG A 54 27.09 24.60 -22.52
N THR A 55 27.76 24.25 -23.63
CA THR A 55 29.23 24.29 -23.71
C THR A 55 29.73 25.72 -23.63
N ILE A 56 29.03 26.65 -24.27
CA ILE A 56 29.30 28.09 -24.16
C ILE A 56 29.15 28.57 -22.71
N ALA A 57 28.08 28.17 -22.02
CA ALA A 57 27.88 28.54 -20.63
C ALA A 57 28.98 27.98 -19.72
N GLU A 58 29.40 26.73 -19.93
CA GLU A 58 30.51 26.10 -19.20
C GLU A 58 31.83 26.86 -19.40
N GLU A 59 32.17 27.24 -20.64
CA GLU A 59 33.36 28.05 -20.97
C GLU A 59 33.32 29.43 -20.29
N ILE A 60 32.17 30.10 -20.33
CA ILE A 60 32.00 31.42 -19.71
C ILE A 60 32.11 31.31 -18.18
N LEU A 61 31.52 30.29 -17.57
CA LEU A 61 31.58 30.10 -16.12
C LEU A 61 33.03 29.80 -15.66
N GLN A 62 33.80 29.06 -16.47
CA GLN A 62 35.24 28.86 -16.25
C GLN A 62 36.03 30.17 -16.33
N GLU A 63 35.70 31.08 -17.25
CA GLU A 63 36.36 32.40 -17.37
C GLU A 63 36.16 33.26 -16.10
N PHE A 64 35.03 33.10 -15.42
CA PHE A 64 34.72 33.81 -14.16
C PHE A 64 35.24 33.11 -12.89
N ASP A 65 36.07 32.06 -13.02
CA ASP A 65 36.60 31.24 -11.91
C ASP A 65 35.49 30.62 -11.04
N ILE A 66 34.33 30.36 -11.64
CA ILE A 66 33.19 29.70 -11.00
C ILE A 66 33.25 28.22 -11.37
N ASP A 67 33.81 27.41 -10.48
CA ASP A 67 33.80 25.96 -10.64
C ASP A 67 32.36 25.45 -10.46
N VAL A 68 31.74 25.05 -11.57
CA VAL A 68 30.40 24.45 -11.55
C VAL A 68 30.60 22.99 -11.17
N PRO A 69 30.22 22.56 -9.95
CA PRO A 69 30.32 21.16 -9.59
C PRO A 69 29.52 20.36 -10.60
N GLU A 70 30.19 19.42 -11.28
CA GLU A 70 29.56 18.53 -12.24
C GLU A 70 28.35 17.88 -11.55
N LYS A 71 27.15 18.25 -11.98
CA LYS A 71 25.91 17.70 -11.43
C LYS A 71 25.85 16.25 -11.87
N GLN A 72 26.42 15.36 -11.07
CA GLN A 72 26.25 13.92 -11.21
C GLN A 72 24.79 13.59 -10.91
N LEU A 73 23.95 13.75 -11.94
CA LEU A 73 22.62 13.20 -11.96
C LEU A 73 22.78 11.68 -11.89
N GLY A 74 22.40 11.10 -10.76
CA GLY A 74 22.20 9.67 -10.66
C GLY A 74 21.27 9.21 -11.78
N ARG A 75 21.42 7.95 -12.21
CA ARG A 75 20.61 7.32 -13.27
C ARG A 75 19.09 7.51 -13.08
N ASP A 76 18.68 7.72 -11.84
CA ASP A 76 17.33 8.03 -11.43
C ASP A 76 17.39 9.49 -10.97
N GLY A 77 16.82 10.43 -11.74
CA GLY A 77 16.98 11.89 -11.56
C GLY A 77 16.45 12.48 -10.25
N TRP A 78 16.35 11.70 -9.19
CA TRP A 78 16.06 12.08 -7.82
C TRP A 78 17.37 12.39 -7.09
N GLN A 79 17.48 13.61 -6.58
CA GLN A 79 18.53 13.99 -5.65
C GLN A 79 17.83 14.51 -4.39
N GLU A 80 17.89 13.73 -3.31
CA GLU A 80 17.36 14.16 -2.01
C GLU A 80 18.20 15.35 -1.52
N PHE A 81 17.54 16.49 -1.29
CA PHE A 81 18.15 17.64 -0.65
C PHE A 81 18.28 17.34 0.83
N HIS A 82 19.45 16.88 1.26
CA HIS A 82 19.79 16.90 2.68
C HIS A 82 20.19 18.35 3.03
N PRO A 83 19.64 18.95 4.11
CA PRO A 83 20.10 20.23 4.57
C PRO A 83 21.61 20.13 4.84
N GLU A 84 22.36 20.99 4.17
CA GLU A 84 23.82 20.97 4.23
C GLU A 84 24.23 21.42 5.64
N LYS A 85 24.62 20.43 6.45
CA LYS A 85 25.15 20.54 7.81
C LYS A 85 24.08 20.92 8.85
N GLU A 86 23.82 19.96 9.74
CA GLU A 86 23.54 20.24 11.15
C GLU A 86 24.69 21.10 11.69
N ALA A 87 24.68 22.40 11.42
CA ALA A 87 25.39 23.32 12.27
C ALA A 87 24.63 23.28 13.60
N GLU A 88 25.31 22.83 14.64
CA GLU A 88 24.84 22.81 16.02
C GLU A 88 24.46 24.23 16.45
N TYR A 89 23.24 24.66 16.13
CA TYR A 89 22.69 25.91 16.62
C TYR A 89 22.29 25.67 18.07
N ASN A 90 23.02 26.27 19.01
CA ASN A 90 22.54 26.43 20.37
C ASN A 90 21.26 27.27 20.30
N VAL A 91 20.11 26.60 20.35
CA VAL A 91 18.78 27.23 20.43
C VAL A 91 18.62 27.80 21.84
N THR A 92 19.21 28.97 22.05
CA THR A 92 18.86 29.85 23.15
C THR A 92 18.59 31.22 22.56
N ASP A 93 17.35 31.67 22.75
CA ASP A 93 16.78 32.95 22.34
C ASP A 93 16.51 33.17 20.86
N PHE A 94 15.46 32.51 20.35
CA PHE A 94 14.52 33.17 19.43
C PHE A 94 13.10 32.66 19.70
N ASP A 95 12.23 33.55 20.17
CA ASP A 95 10.77 33.35 20.26
C ASP A 95 10.22 33.19 18.83
N GLU A 96 10.09 31.95 18.37
CA GLU A 96 9.65 31.61 17.02
C GLU A 96 8.21 31.09 17.03
N HIS A 97 7.25 32.02 17.14
CA HIS A 97 5.87 31.74 16.75
C HIS A 97 5.76 31.83 15.22
N ASN A 98 6.11 30.74 14.53
CA ASN A 98 5.89 30.57 13.09
C ASN A 98 4.45 30.08 12.85
N PRO A 99 3.54 30.88 12.25
CA PRO A 99 2.14 30.49 12.04
C PRO A 99 1.95 29.36 11.01
N TYR A 100 3.01 28.94 10.32
CA TYR A 100 2.96 27.84 9.35
C TYR A 100 3.43 26.49 9.89
N ASP A 101 3.98 26.43 11.11
CA ASP A 101 4.33 25.17 11.78
C ASP A 101 3.11 24.41 12.32
N GLU A 102 1.96 25.08 12.45
CA GLU A 102 0.74 24.47 12.99
C GLU A 102 0.18 23.36 12.09
N GLN A 103 0.47 23.43 10.79
CA GLN A 103 -0.05 22.50 9.78
C GLN A 103 0.80 21.23 9.64
N TYR A 104 2.03 21.23 10.16
CA TYR A 104 2.95 20.09 10.23
C TYR A 104 3.13 19.56 11.64
N ARG A 105 2.11 19.72 12.50
CA ARG A 105 2.04 18.89 13.72
C ARG A 105 2.07 17.43 13.27
N ILE A 106 3.24 16.82 13.42
CA ILE A 106 3.42 15.38 13.59
C ILE A 106 2.22 14.95 14.43
N TYR A 107 1.41 14.02 13.94
CA TYR A 107 0.38 13.41 14.76
C TYR A 107 1.10 12.74 15.93
N GLU A 108 1.35 13.49 17.01
CA GLU A 108 1.74 12.94 18.28
C GLU A 108 0.62 12.01 18.64
N ARG A 109 0.90 10.71 18.50
CA ARG A 109 -0.02 9.64 18.84
C ARG A 109 -0.58 10.01 20.21
N PRO A 110 -1.88 10.32 20.33
CA PRO A 110 -2.42 10.80 21.59
C PRO A 110 -2.01 9.80 22.65
N ARG A 111 -1.32 10.29 23.70
CA ARG A 111 -0.98 9.47 24.87
C ARG A 111 -2.29 9.01 25.47
N HIS A 112 -2.80 7.87 25.01
CA HIS A 112 -4.04 7.32 25.51
C HIS A 112 -3.83 7.03 26.98
N SER A 113 -4.72 7.55 27.81
CA SER A 113 -4.75 7.16 29.20
C SER A 113 -4.92 5.63 29.27
N PRO A 114 -4.28 4.96 30.25
CA PRO A 114 -4.44 3.51 30.40
C PRO A 114 -5.90 3.11 30.52
N PHE A 115 -6.75 3.99 31.04
CA PHE A 115 -8.19 3.83 31.11
C PHE A 115 -8.89 3.82 29.74
N VAL A 116 -8.57 4.76 28.84
CA VAL A 116 -9.18 4.80 27.49
C VAL A 116 -8.79 3.56 26.70
N ARG A 117 -7.52 3.13 26.79
CA ARG A 117 -7.06 1.89 26.14
C ARG A 117 -7.78 0.65 26.70
N PHE A 118 -7.99 0.60 28.03
CA PHE A 118 -8.79 -0.44 28.66
C PHE A 118 -10.23 -0.46 28.14
N CYS A 119 -10.91 0.70 28.08
CA CYS A 119 -12.28 0.79 27.56
C CYS A 119 -12.38 0.38 26.08
N GLN A 120 -11.38 0.73 25.25
CA GLN A 120 -11.33 0.30 23.85
C GLN A 120 -11.19 -1.23 23.73
N ILE A 121 -10.25 -1.83 24.46
CA ILE A 121 -10.05 -3.28 24.49
C ILE A 121 -11.31 -3.98 25.00
N ALA A 122 -11.88 -3.50 26.11
CA ALA A 122 -13.11 -4.04 26.68
C ALA A 122 -14.30 -3.93 25.72
N GLY A 123 -14.41 -2.80 25.00
CA GLY A 123 -15.45 -2.59 23.99
C GLY A 123 -15.35 -3.57 22.83
N ILE A 124 -14.15 -3.76 22.27
CA ILE A 124 -13.90 -4.72 21.18
C ILE A 124 -14.18 -6.16 21.64
N LEU A 125 -13.75 -6.51 22.85
CA LEU A 125 -13.96 -7.84 23.41
C LEU A 125 -15.45 -8.09 23.69
N ALA A 126 -16.16 -7.12 24.26
CA ALA A 126 -17.60 -7.21 24.50
C ALA A 126 -18.39 -7.35 23.19
N LEU A 127 -18.06 -6.57 22.16
CA LEU A 127 -18.70 -6.68 20.85
C LEU A 127 -18.48 -8.06 20.23
N ASN A 128 -17.25 -8.58 20.27
CA ASN A 128 -16.97 -9.94 19.78
C ASN A 128 -17.68 -11.02 20.59
N PHE A 129 -17.80 -10.83 21.92
CA PHE A 129 -18.53 -11.75 22.79
C PHE A 129 -20.04 -11.79 22.47
N PHE A 130 -20.68 -10.64 22.33
CA PHE A 130 -22.12 -10.56 22.08
C PHE A 130 -22.52 -10.94 20.66
N MET A 131 -21.69 -10.60 19.66
CA MET A 131 -22.03 -10.88 18.26
C MET A 131 -21.39 -12.16 17.76
N MET A 132 -20.07 -12.24 17.76
CA MET A 132 -19.37 -13.22 16.95
C MET A 132 -19.32 -14.63 17.59
N ILE A 133 -19.16 -14.71 18.91
CA ILE A 133 -19.08 -16.01 19.61
C ILE A 133 -20.35 -16.84 19.41
N TRP A 134 -21.53 -16.22 19.49
CA TRP A 134 -22.81 -16.92 19.32
C TRP A 134 -23.03 -17.44 17.90
N VAL A 135 -22.57 -16.70 16.89
CA VAL A 135 -22.61 -17.14 15.50
C VAL A 135 -21.74 -18.38 15.31
N PHE A 136 -20.50 -18.37 15.79
CA PHE A 136 -19.63 -19.53 15.70
C PHE A 136 -20.15 -20.73 16.51
N PHE A 137 -20.70 -20.47 17.70
CA PHE A 137 -21.33 -21.51 18.51
C PHE A 137 -22.52 -22.14 17.79
N GLY A 138 -23.39 -21.34 17.16
CA GLY A 138 -24.52 -21.84 16.38
C GLY A 138 -24.08 -22.70 15.20
N ILE A 139 -23.05 -22.27 14.46
CA ILE A 139 -22.48 -23.04 13.34
C ILE A 139 -21.86 -24.34 13.85
N LEU A 140 -21.12 -24.31 14.96
CA LEU A 140 -20.52 -25.50 15.56
C LEU A 140 -21.58 -26.51 16.02
N MET A 141 -22.68 -26.03 16.64
CA MET A 141 -23.80 -26.88 17.01
C MET A 141 -24.50 -27.48 15.80
N GLY A 142 -24.62 -26.72 14.71
CA GLY A 142 -25.09 -27.24 13.42
C GLY A 142 -24.22 -28.41 12.93
N PHE A 143 -22.90 -28.24 12.93
CA PHE A 143 -21.97 -29.33 12.58
C PHE A 143 -22.14 -30.54 13.49
N LEU A 144 -22.20 -30.35 14.80
CA LEU A 144 -22.41 -31.44 15.77
C LEU A 144 -23.72 -32.18 15.50
N GLY A 145 -24.80 -31.47 15.21
CA GLY A 145 -26.09 -32.07 14.86
C GLY A 145 -26.01 -32.93 13.60
N VAL A 146 -25.35 -32.43 12.55
CA VAL A 146 -25.15 -33.19 11.30
C VAL A 146 -24.25 -34.41 11.53
N TRP A 147 -23.21 -34.29 12.36
CA TRP A 147 -22.36 -35.43 12.76
C TRP A 147 -23.16 -36.51 13.47
N ILE A 148 -23.96 -36.14 14.47
CA ILE A 148 -24.78 -37.08 15.23
C ILE A 148 -25.81 -37.74 14.31
N ALA A 149 -26.49 -36.98 13.45
CA ALA A 149 -27.47 -37.50 12.51
C ALA A 149 -26.83 -38.49 11.51
N ALA A 150 -25.66 -38.16 10.96
CA ALA A 150 -24.95 -39.05 10.04
C ALA A 150 -24.52 -40.35 10.73
N ILE A 151 -23.99 -40.27 11.96
CA ILE A 151 -23.62 -41.46 12.74
C ILE A 151 -24.86 -42.31 13.08
N ALA A 152 -25.98 -41.68 13.47
CA ALA A 152 -27.22 -42.40 13.76
C ALA A 152 -27.75 -43.14 12.51
N CYS A 153 -27.70 -42.50 11.34
CA CYS A 153 -28.12 -43.12 10.08
C CYS A 153 -27.26 -44.31 9.64
N LEU A 154 -26.01 -44.44 10.13
CA LEU A 154 -25.19 -45.63 9.88
C LEU A 154 -25.80 -46.90 10.47
N LEU A 155 -26.58 -46.78 11.55
CA LEU A 155 -27.23 -47.91 12.22
C LEU A 155 -28.58 -48.28 11.55
N SER A 156 -29.06 -47.46 10.61
CA SER A 156 -30.36 -47.63 9.95
C SER A 156 -30.58 -49.03 9.34
N PRO A 157 -29.61 -49.65 8.63
CA PRO A 157 -29.82 -50.96 8.01
C PRO A 157 -30.07 -52.09 9.03
N ILE A 158 -29.51 -51.99 10.23
CA ILE A 158 -29.69 -52.98 11.30
C ILE A 158 -31.15 -52.99 11.74
N ILE A 159 -31.73 -51.80 11.91
CA ILE A 159 -33.13 -51.61 12.29
C ILE A 159 -34.05 -52.09 11.17
N GLY A 160 -33.73 -51.75 9.91
CA GLY A 160 -34.49 -52.20 8.74
C GLY A 160 -34.49 -53.73 8.58
N GLY A 161 -33.34 -54.38 8.76
CA GLY A 161 -33.22 -55.83 8.70
C GLY A 161 -34.01 -56.55 9.80
N TYR A 162 -33.97 -56.03 11.03
CA TYR A 162 -34.75 -56.58 12.14
C TYR A 162 -36.26 -56.48 11.88
N ALA A 163 -36.74 -55.35 11.33
CA ALA A 163 -38.15 -55.15 11.02
C ALA A 163 -38.71 -56.18 10.02
N VAL A 164 -37.91 -56.58 9.02
CA VAL A 164 -38.28 -57.61 8.03
C VAL A 164 -38.34 -59.00 8.67
N ILE A 165 -37.35 -59.37 9.48
CA ILE A 165 -37.30 -60.70 10.12
C ILE A 165 -38.43 -60.87 11.14
N ALA A 166 -38.72 -59.84 11.92
CA ALA A 166 -39.74 -59.90 12.97
C ALA A 166 -41.18 -59.67 12.45
N GLY A 167 -41.37 -59.25 11.19
CA GLY A 167 -42.69 -59.07 10.60
C GLY A 167 -43.55 -57.99 11.27
N TYR A 168 -42.95 -56.95 11.84
CA TYR A 168 -43.65 -55.93 12.64
C TYR A 168 -44.72 -55.13 11.87
N ASN A 169 -44.60 -54.99 10.55
CA ASN A 169 -45.48 -54.18 9.73
C ASN A 169 -45.48 -54.66 8.27
N ASP A 170 -46.60 -54.48 7.57
CA ASP A 170 -46.79 -54.81 6.15
C ASP A 170 -45.83 -54.03 5.24
N GLY A 171 -45.37 -52.86 5.69
CA GLY A 171 -44.39 -52.01 4.98
C GLY A 171 -42.91 -52.33 5.20
N SER A 172 -42.56 -53.46 5.82
CA SER A 172 -41.18 -53.77 6.24
C SER A 172 -40.14 -53.77 5.10
N MET A 173 -40.50 -54.22 3.90
CA MET A 173 -39.60 -54.20 2.72
C MET A 173 -39.25 -52.77 2.28
N PHE A 174 -40.22 -51.85 2.29
CA PHE A 174 -39.98 -50.44 1.99
C PHE A 174 -39.05 -49.80 3.04
N GLN A 175 -39.28 -50.11 4.32
CA GLN A 175 -38.41 -49.65 5.41
C GLN A 175 -36.96 -50.13 5.25
N LEU A 176 -36.76 -51.37 4.78
CA LEU A 176 -35.42 -51.89 4.47
C LEU A 176 -34.74 -51.09 3.36
N PHE A 177 -35.42 -50.82 2.23
CA PHE A 177 -34.84 -50.01 1.15
C PHE A 177 -34.50 -48.58 1.60
N LEU A 178 -35.39 -47.93 2.35
CA LEU A 178 -35.14 -46.61 2.92
C LEU A 178 -33.93 -46.61 3.86
N SER A 179 -33.76 -47.67 4.66
CA SER A 179 -32.65 -47.80 5.59
C SER A 179 -31.29 -47.92 4.91
N ILE A 180 -31.22 -48.69 3.81
CA ILE A 180 -30.01 -48.83 2.98
C ILE A 180 -29.70 -47.51 2.27
N PHE A 181 -30.73 -46.81 1.78
CA PHE A 181 -30.56 -45.49 1.18
C PHE A 181 -29.97 -44.47 2.17
N LEU A 182 -30.53 -44.39 3.39
CA LEU A 182 -30.03 -43.51 4.44
C LEU A 182 -28.61 -43.86 4.88
N PHE A 183 -28.27 -45.16 4.91
CA PHE A 183 -26.92 -45.62 5.17
C PHE A 183 -25.94 -45.14 4.09
N GLY A 184 -26.28 -45.30 2.81
CA GLY A 184 -25.46 -44.78 1.71
C GLY A 184 -25.29 -43.26 1.79
N GLY A 185 -26.38 -42.53 2.05
CA GLY A 185 -26.36 -41.09 2.25
C GLY A 185 -25.48 -40.66 3.44
N SER A 186 -25.49 -41.43 4.54
CA SER A 186 -24.68 -41.14 5.72
C SER A 186 -23.18 -41.28 5.48
N ILE A 187 -22.74 -42.27 4.70
CA ILE A 187 -21.33 -42.43 4.33
C ILE A 187 -20.86 -41.22 3.52
N ILE A 188 -21.64 -40.82 2.51
CA ILE A 188 -21.35 -39.65 1.67
C ILE A 188 -21.33 -38.38 2.54
N ALA A 189 -22.30 -38.22 3.44
CA ALA A 189 -22.35 -37.09 4.35
C ALA A 189 -21.09 -37.01 5.23
N LEU A 190 -20.65 -38.13 5.83
CA LEU A 190 -19.43 -38.15 6.66
C LEU A 190 -18.16 -37.81 5.87
N LEU A 191 -18.07 -38.28 4.61
CA LEU A 191 -16.95 -37.96 3.72
C LEU A 191 -16.86 -36.46 3.40
N ILE A 192 -18.00 -35.79 3.22
CA ILE A 192 -18.06 -34.34 2.95
C ILE A 192 -17.88 -33.54 4.24
N LEU A 193 -18.44 -34.02 5.36
CA LEU A 193 -18.47 -33.29 6.62
C LEU A 193 -17.08 -33.16 7.26
N LYS A 194 -16.20 -34.16 7.10
CA LYS A 194 -14.84 -34.14 7.63
C LYS A 194 -13.99 -32.97 7.08
N PRO A 195 -13.80 -32.80 5.76
CA PRO A 195 -13.04 -31.66 5.22
C PRO A 195 -13.74 -30.33 5.50
N LEU A 196 -15.08 -30.30 5.49
CA LEU A 196 -15.84 -29.10 5.77
C LEU A 196 -15.63 -28.60 7.21
N THR A 197 -15.69 -29.51 8.19
CA THR A 197 -15.42 -29.19 9.60
C THR A 197 -13.97 -28.73 9.80
N ALA A 198 -13.01 -29.39 9.14
CA ALA A 198 -11.60 -29.00 9.21
C ALA A 198 -11.34 -27.61 8.62
N TRP A 199 -11.99 -27.29 7.49
CA TRP A 199 -11.92 -25.96 6.88
C TRP A 199 -12.52 -24.89 7.80
N PHE A 200 -13.68 -25.15 8.39
CA PHE A 200 -14.30 -24.25 9.37
C PHE A 200 -13.39 -23.98 10.57
N LEU A 201 -12.75 -25.01 11.14
CA LEU A 201 -11.81 -24.83 12.25
C LEU A 201 -10.57 -24.01 11.88
N ARG A 202 -10.09 -24.10 10.61
CA ARG A 202 -8.99 -23.24 10.12
C ARG A 202 -9.41 -21.78 10.09
N ILE A 203 -10.62 -21.48 9.61
CA ILE A 203 -11.17 -20.11 9.61
C ILE A 203 -11.32 -19.60 11.03
N LEU A 204 -11.89 -20.41 11.92
CA LEU A 204 -12.06 -20.04 13.32
C LEU A 204 -10.71 -19.71 13.98
N LYS A 205 -9.69 -20.54 13.74
CA LYS A 205 -8.31 -20.27 14.22
C LYS A 205 -7.78 -18.95 13.67
N HIS A 206 -7.93 -18.70 12.37
CA HIS A 206 -7.47 -17.47 11.76
C HIS A 206 -8.17 -16.24 12.34
N TYR A 207 -9.49 -16.32 12.56
CA TYR A 207 -10.26 -15.27 13.21
C TYR A 207 -9.76 -14.99 14.64
N PHE A 208 -9.52 -16.02 15.45
CA PHE A 208 -9.00 -15.83 16.82
C PHE A 208 -7.60 -15.21 16.83
N VAL A 209 -6.71 -15.66 15.94
CA VAL A 209 -5.36 -15.08 15.82
C VAL A 209 -5.43 -13.62 15.39
N TRP A 210 -6.28 -13.30 14.41
CA TRP A 210 -6.51 -11.92 13.99
C TRP A 210 -7.06 -11.06 15.12
N ASN A 211 -8.03 -11.57 15.89
CA ASN A 211 -8.60 -10.86 17.03
C ASN A 211 -7.53 -10.51 18.08
N ILE A 212 -6.65 -11.46 18.40
CA ILE A 212 -5.52 -11.23 19.32
C ILE A 212 -4.53 -10.22 18.74
N SER A 213 -4.24 -10.28 17.44
CA SER A 213 -3.35 -9.34 16.77
C SER A 213 -3.88 -7.91 16.81
N VAL A 214 -5.18 -7.73 16.59
CA VAL A 214 -5.88 -6.44 16.67
C VAL A 214 -5.84 -5.89 18.11
N LEU A 215 -6.06 -6.74 19.12
CA LEU A 215 -5.99 -6.34 20.52
C LEU A 215 -4.57 -5.91 20.95
N ARG A 216 -3.54 -6.51 20.36
CA ARG A 216 -2.14 -6.15 20.60
C ARG A 216 -1.74 -4.85 19.90
N GLY A 217 -2.46 -4.47 18.85
CA GLY A 217 -2.16 -3.30 18.00
C GLY A 217 -1.06 -3.57 16.97
N ASP A 218 -0.87 -4.84 16.60
CA ASP A 218 0.11 -5.27 15.58
C ASP A 218 -0.43 -5.09 14.13
N VAL A 219 -1.67 -4.63 13.97
CA VAL A 219 -2.38 -4.39 12.68
C VAL A 219 -2.92 -2.97 12.66
#